data_AF-A0A2H5VMN3-F1
#
_entry.id   AF-A0A2H5VMN3-F1
#
_cell.length_a   1.000
_cell.length_b   1.000
_cell.length_c   1.000
_cell.angle_alpha   90.00
_cell.angle_beta   90.00
_cell.angle_gamma   90.00
#
_symmetry.space_group_name_H-M   'P 1'
#
loop_
_entity.id
_entity.type
_entity.pdbx_description
1 polymer ?
#
loop_
_entity_poly.entity_id
_entity_poly.type
_entity_poly.pdbx_seq_one_letter_code
_entity_poly.pdbx_strand_id
1 'polypeptide(L)' 'MSTMVIGVILERLKSLPYEWQWRVLEFTRALARSVPRGVPGHRLLRFAGAIPLDDVQRMRQAIEQGGET' A
#
# COMPACT_ATOMS: atom_id res chain seq x y z
N MET A 1 -30.29 0.73 10.63
CA MET A 1 -30.07 0.17 9.28
C MET A 1 -28.65 0.52 8.87
N SER A 2 -27.70 -0.40 8.97
CA SER A 2 -26.36 -0.19 8.40
C SER A 2 -26.49 -0.27 6.89
N THR A 3 -26.82 0.86 6.26
CA THR A 3 -26.85 0.95 4.80
C THR A 3 -25.42 0.69 4.33
N MET A 4 -25.20 -0.44 3.65
CA MET A 4 -23.88 -0.73 3.10
C MET A 4 -23.52 0.41 2.15
N VAL A 5 -22.40 1.08 2.40
CA VAL A 5 -21.90 2.23 1.63
C VAL A 5 -21.92 1.95 0.12
N ILE A 6 -21.68 0.69 -0.27
CA ILE A 6 -21.75 0.23 -1.66
C ILE A 6 -23.13 0.45 -2.31
N GLY A 7 -24.23 0.23 -1.57
CA GLY A 7 -25.58 0.39 -2.10
C GLY A 7 -25.89 1.86 -2.42
N VAL A 8 -25.49 2.78 -1.54
CA VAL A 8 -25.64 4.22 -1.78
C VAL A 8 -24.80 4.68 -2.97
N ILE A 9 -23.59 4.15 -3.13
CA ILE A 9 -22.72 4.45 -4.27
C ILE A 9 -23.37 3.98 -5.58
N LEU A 10 -23.92 2.76 -5.62
CA LEU A 10 -24.56 2.21 -6.82
C LEU A 10 -25.78 3.04 -7.24
N GLU A 11 -26.65 3.44 -6.30
CA GLU A 11 -27.82 4.25 -6.61
C GLU A 11 -27.43 5.63 -7.17
N ARG A 12 -26.40 6.27 -6.60
CA ARG A 12 -25.88 7.54 -7.14
C ARG A 12 -25.25 7.35 -8.52
N LEU A 13 -24.45 6.31 -8.71
CA LEU A 13 -23.77 6.02 -9.98
C LEU A 13 -24.75 5.78 -11.13
N LYS A 14 -25.86 5.05 -10.88
CA LYS A 14 -26.91 4.81 -11.87
C LYS A 14 -27.55 6.09 -12.41
N SER A 15 -27.62 7.15 -11.59
CA SER A 15 -28.21 8.43 -11.98
C SER A 15 -27.29 9.32 -12.82
N LEU A 16 -26.00 8.98 -12.92
CA LEU A 16 -25.01 9.78 -13.64
C LEU A 16 -25.03 9.48 -15.15
N PRO A 17 -24.74 10.46 -16.02
CA PRO A 17 -24.45 10.22 -17.43
C PRO A 17 -23.24 9.29 -17.62
N TYR A 18 -23.17 8.63 -18.78
CA TYR A 18 -22.16 7.61 -19.07
C TYR A 18 -20.72 8.11 -18.87
N GLU A 19 -20.39 9.32 -19.33
CA GLU A 19 -19.04 9.88 -19.17
C GLU A 19 -18.63 10.03 -17.70
N TRP A 20 -19.58 10.33 -16.83
CA TRP A 20 -19.35 10.44 -15.39
C TRP A 20 -19.27 9.08 -14.71
N GLN A 21 -20.05 8.11 -15.16
CA GLN A 21 -19.90 6.72 -14.71
C GLN A 21 -18.50 6.17 -15.03
N TRP A 22 -18.02 6.44 -16.25
CA TRP A 22 -16.68 6.06 -16.68
C TRP A 22 -15.60 6.74 -15.84
N ARG A 23 -15.76 8.03 -15.55
CA ARG A 23 -14.82 8.76 -14.68
C ARG A 23 -14.76 8.20 -13.26
N VAL A 24 -15.90 7.78 -12.71
CA VAL A 24 -15.94 7.10 -11.40
C VAL A 24 -15.22 5.76 -11.47
N LEU A 25 -15.40 4.98 -12.54
CA LEU A 25 -14.67 3.71 -12.73
C LEU A 25 -13.16 3.93 -12.73
N GLU A 26 -12.65 4.89 -13.50
CA GLU A 26 -11.22 5.23 -13.51
C GLU A 26 -10.71 5.67 -12.14
N PHE A 27 -11.49 6.47 -11.41
CA PHE A 27 -11.13 6.88 -10.06
C PHE A 27 -11.04 5.69 -9.10
N THR A 28 -12.00 4.75 -9.14
CA THR A 28 -11.96 3.57 -8.26
C THR A 28 -10.76 2.67 -8.56
N ARG A 29 -10.34 2.55 -9.83
CA ARG A 29 -9.12 1.85 -10.24
C ARG A 29 -7.87 2.52 -9.68
N ALA A 30 -7.79 3.84 -9.74
CA ALA A 30 -6.69 4.61 -9.15
C ALA A 30 -6.66 4.45 -7.62
N LEU A 31 -7.82 4.53 -6.97
CA LEU A 31 -7.95 4.36 -5.51
C LEU A 31 -7.49 2.98 -5.06
N ALA A 32 -7.88 1.92 -5.77
CA ALA A 32 -7.45 0.55 -5.47
C ALA A 32 -5.93 0.36 -5.60
N ARG A 33 -5.26 1.19 -6.42
CA ARG A 33 -3.80 1.19 -6.57
C ARG A 33 -3.11 2.08 -5.53
N SER A 34 -3.78 3.13 -5.03
CA SER A 34 -3.23 4.06 -4.05
C SER A 34 -3.29 3.56 -2.62
N VAL A 35 -4.09 2.52 -2.33
CA VAL A 35 -4.03 1.82 -1.05
C VAL A 35 -2.59 1.35 -0.82
N PRO A 36 -1.91 1.82 0.24
CA PRO A 36 -0.53 1.45 0.51
C PRO A 36 -0.40 -0.06 0.55
N ARG A 37 0.34 -0.63 -0.40
CA ARG A 37 0.67 -2.05 -0.42
C ARG A 37 1.88 -2.23 0.47
N GLY A 38 1.71 -2.92 1.59
CA GLY A 38 2.78 -3.19 2.53
C GLY A 38 2.29 -3.39 3.95
N VAL A 39 3.23 -3.74 4.83
CA VAL A 39 2.96 -3.84 6.26
C VAL A 39 3.11 -2.44 6.87
N PRO A 40 2.12 -1.93 7.63
CA PRO A 40 2.26 -0.65 8.31
C PRO A 40 3.51 -0.60 9.19
N GLY A 41 4.28 0.49 9.12
CA GLY A 41 5.58 0.59 9.80
C GLY A 41 5.52 0.32 11.31
N HIS A 42 4.43 0.72 11.97
CA HIS A 42 4.22 0.42 13.40
C HIS A 42 4.23 -1.08 13.72
N ARG A 43 3.84 -1.96 12.78
CA ARG A 43 3.90 -3.42 12.97
C ARG A 43 5.31 -3.98 12.79
N LEU A 44 6.23 -3.22 12.20
CA LEU A 44 7.63 -3.60 12.03
C LEU A 44 8.49 -3.28 13.26
N LEU A 45 7.96 -2.52 14.23
CA LEU A 45 8.68 -2.16 15.46
C LEU A 45 9.18 -3.36 16.27
N ARG A 46 8.51 -4.52 16.14
CA ARG A 46 8.97 -5.78 16.73
C ARG A 46 10.36 -6.24 16.25
N PHE A 47 10.82 -5.71 15.11
CA PHE A 47 12.14 -6.00 14.55
C PHE A 47 13.17 -4.92 14.91
N ALA A 48 12.80 -3.87 15.66
CA ALA A 48 13.74 -2.84 16.08
C ALA A 48 14.81 -3.45 16.98
N GLY A 49 16.09 -3.28 16.60
CA GLY A 49 17.22 -3.88 17.32
C GLY A 49 17.35 -5.40 17.14
N ALA A 50 16.60 -6.03 16.22
CA ALA A 50 16.67 -7.48 16.01
C ALA A 50 17.97 -7.94 15.33
N ILE A 51 18.73 -7.03 14.71
CA ILE A 51 20.00 -7.34 14.08
C ILE A 51 21.13 -7.04 15.09
N PRO A 52 21.91 -8.05 15.51
CA PRO A 52 23.09 -7.84 16.35
C PRO A 52 24.07 -6.87 15.72
N LEU A 53 24.80 -6.10 16.55
CA LEU A 53 25.75 -5.11 16.06
C LEU A 53 26.81 -5.71 15.13
N ASP A 54 27.33 -6.89 15.47
CA ASP A 54 28.34 -7.58 14.66
C ASP A 54 27.83 -7.92 13.25
N ASP A 55 26.56 -8.31 13.14
CA ASP A 55 25.94 -8.58 11.84
C ASP A 55 25.75 -7.30 11.03
N VAL A 56 25.39 -6.18 11.69
CA VAL A 56 25.37 -4.85 11.03
C VAL A 56 26.77 -4.49 10.49
N GLN A 57 27.84 -4.78 11.24
CA GLN A 57 29.21 -4.52 10.79
C GLN A 57 29.59 -5.38 9.58
N ARG A 58 29.23 -6.67 9.59
CA ARG A 58 29.46 -7.58 8.46
C ARG A 58 28.71 -7.13 7.21
N MET A 59 27.43 -6.74 7.35
CA MET A 59 26.63 -6.22 6.25
C MET A 59 27.27 -4.96 5.65
N ARG A 60 27.74 -4.04 6.50
CA ARG A 60 28.45 -2.84 6.04
C ARG A 60 29.70 -3.19 5.23
N GLN A 61 30.55 -4.07 5.76
CA GLN A 61 31.76 -4.50 5.05
C GLN A 61 31.44 -5.15 3.70
N ALA A 62 30.41 -5.99 3.63
CA ALA A 62 30.00 -6.63 2.39
C ALA A 62 29.48 -5.64 1.33
N ILE A 63 28.78 -4.58 1.75
CA ILE A 63 28.34 -3.49 0.86
C ILE A 63 29.55 -2.69 0.36
N GLU A 64 30.50 -2.35 1.25
CA GLU A 64 31.70 -1.56 0.94
C GLU A 64 32.68 -2.31 0.03
N GLN A 65 32.77 -3.63 0.17
CA GLN A 65 33.59 -4.50 -0.69
C GLN A 65 32.94 -4.76 -2.05
N GLY A 66 31.71 -4.28 -2.26
CA GLY A 66 31.07 -4.25 -3.57
C GLY A 66 30.69 -5.63 -4.11
N GLY A 67 30.33 -6.61 -3.28
CA GLY A 67 29.60 -7.82 -3.70
C GLY A 67 30.17 -8.61 -4.90
N GLU A 68 31.43 -8.44 -5.25
CA GLU A 68 32.08 -9.05 -6.41
C GLU A 68 32.95 -10.21 -5.93
N THR A 69 32.46 -11.43 -6.15
CA THR A 69 33.25 -12.67 -6.20
C THR A 69 33.08 -13.31 -7.56
#